data_AF-B6CGW9-F1
#
_entry.id   AF-B6CGW9-F1
#
_cell.length_a   1.000
_cell.length_b   1.000
_cell.length_c   1.000
_cell.angle_alpha   90.00
_cell.angle_beta   90.00
_cell.angle_gamma   90.00
#
_symmetry.space_group_name_H-M   'P 1'
#
loop_
_entity.id
_entity.type
_entity.pdbx_description
1 polymer ?
#
loop_
_entity_poly.entity_id
_entity_poly.type
_entity_poly.pdbx_seq_one_letter_code
_entity_poly.pdbx_strand_id
1 'polypeptide(L)'
;QASIFPGSFYEIDATVADVHIVSEFGAQYLLGRPTIYVIVDRASRMIVGLHVSLFHASWRAARQALANCFLPKKDYCQQFGIEIDESEWPCAHIPQSLVCDNGEMIGLKPNQVVTPMTELKFTPPYRPDCKGVVEKRFDILNKDVIHDLLGSTRGGQIVRGSRDPRKDSIYTLSQLTVHLIQAVLEHNRSIINDLAQTSSLLIENDLSPTPINYWKIHLIKHRHALKSSDKNEVISRLLPPAEVSMTRSGIHYNGLYYFCEQVEQLNLASIARTSGRWRLHARIDENTTDYIYVRLDKNKDFTKCTLLPRSKMLEGKSMVEAEFLQDWLDVKRELSPITVTSIDDHKRRKEMKKDAKRVRLLSLPSINERVRDIRQHRAEEIIATTNALSEDKLSSGGAEDKSAYICDFVKVLPRRKKGGTE
;
A
#
# COMPACT_ATOMS: atom_id res chain seq x y z
N GLN A 1 20.82 19.10 -23.39
CA GLN A 1 21.07 20.44 -22.84
C GLN A 1 21.37 20.28 -21.36
N ALA A 2 22.49 20.83 -20.88
CA ALA A 2 22.78 20.86 -19.45
C ALA A 2 21.71 21.74 -18.76
N SER A 3 21.01 21.17 -17.80
CA SER A 3 19.99 21.85 -17.02
C SER A 3 20.66 22.76 -16.00
N ILE A 4 20.53 24.08 -16.13
CA ILE A 4 21.21 25.04 -15.25
C ILE A 4 20.39 25.31 -13.97
N PHE A 5 19.07 25.19 -14.04
CA PHE A 5 18.17 25.58 -12.95
C PHE A 5 17.39 24.38 -12.38
N PRO A 6 17.14 24.34 -11.06
CA PRO A 6 16.25 23.35 -10.47
C PRO A 6 14.85 23.41 -11.08
N GLY A 7 14.25 22.25 -11.29
CA GLY A 7 12.92 22.11 -11.87
C GLY A 7 12.87 22.15 -13.39
N SER A 8 13.98 22.40 -14.11
CA SER A 8 13.93 22.36 -15.57
C SER A 8 13.75 20.92 -16.09
N PHE A 9 14.49 19.97 -15.49
CA PHE A 9 14.37 18.55 -15.84
C PHE A 9 14.43 17.69 -14.58
N TYR A 10 13.35 16.96 -14.33
CA TYR A 10 13.41 15.79 -13.46
C TYR A 10 13.64 14.55 -14.31
N GLU A 11 14.35 13.59 -13.74
CA GLU A 11 14.57 12.29 -14.34
C GLU A 11 14.01 11.23 -13.41
N ILE A 12 13.14 10.37 -13.94
CA ILE A 12 12.60 9.21 -13.25
C ILE A 12 13.25 7.96 -13.80
N ASP A 13 13.70 7.11 -12.90
CA ASP A 13 14.27 5.81 -13.23
C ASP A 13 13.85 4.79 -12.17
N ALA A 14 13.87 3.52 -12.58
CA ALA A 14 13.35 2.42 -11.80
C ALA A 14 14.32 1.24 -11.85
N THR A 15 14.57 0.64 -10.71
CA THR A 15 15.48 -0.51 -10.60
C THR A 15 14.92 -1.54 -9.64
N VAL A 16 15.04 -2.82 -10.00
CA VAL A 16 14.67 -3.91 -9.09
C VAL A 16 15.73 -4.02 -7.99
N ALA A 17 15.31 -3.81 -6.75
CA ALA A 17 16.19 -3.86 -5.59
C ALA A 17 16.84 -5.24 -5.46
N ASP A 18 18.13 -5.28 -5.15
CA ASP A 18 18.88 -6.52 -4.87
C ASP A 18 18.58 -7.09 -3.47
N VAL A 19 17.32 -7.11 -3.04
CA VAL A 19 16.91 -7.66 -1.73
C VAL A 19 15.52 -8.26 -1.82
N HIS A 20 15.33 -9.42 -1.20
CA HIS A 20 14.00 -9.99 -1.05
C HIS A 20 13.34 -9.47 0.21
N ILE A 21 12.05 -9.17 0.12
CA ILE A 21 11.26 -8.66 1.22
C ILE A 21 10.18 -9.67 1.65
N VAL A 22 9.79 -9.57 2.91
CA VAL A 22 8.75 -10.40 3.53
C VAL A 22 7.52 -9.57 3.88
N SER A 23 6.39 -10.23 4.10
CA SER A 23 5.17 -9.58 4.57
C SER A 23 5.29 -9.21 6.04
N GLU A 24 4.64 -8.11 6.41
CA GLU A 24 4.46 -7.73 7.81
C GLU A 24 3.65 -8.75 8.63
N PHE A 25 2.95 -9.69 8.00
CA PHE A 25 2.27 -10.79 8.69
C PHE A 25 3.21 -11.93 9.12
N GLY A 26 4.46 -11.93 8.66
CA GLY A 26 5.49 -12.86 9.11
C GLY A 26 6.59 -13.12 8.08
N ALA A 27 7.81 -13.34 8.56
CA ALA A 27 9.01 -13.56 7.75
C ALA A 27 8.94 -14.80 6.85
N GLN A 28 8.09 -15.78 7.19
CA GLN A 28 7.85 -16.96 6.34
C GLN A 28 7.15 -16.64 5.02
N TYR A 29 6.54 -15.46 4.89
CA TYR A 29 5.81 -15.03 3.70
C TYR A 29 6.68 -14.13 2.85
N LEU A 30 7.36 -14.72 1.87
CA LEU A 30 8.24 -14.01 0.96
C LEU A 30 7.43 -13.33 -0.15
N LEU A 31 7.58 -12.02 -0.27
CA LEU A 31 6.84 -11.20 -1.25
C LEU A 31 7.60 -10.96 -2.56
N GLY A 32 8.91 -11.23 -2.56
CA GLY A 32 9.79 -11.08 -3.73
C GLY A 32 10.72 -9.88 -3.63
N ARG A 33 11.23 -9.40 -4.77
CA ARG A 33 12.11 -8.24 -4.86
C ARG A 33 11.30 -7.01 -5.29
N PRO A 34 11.35 -5.89 -4.56
CA PRO A 34 10.65 -4.67 -4.94
C PRO A 34 11.37 -3.92 -6.08
N THR A 35 10.62 -3.10 -6.79
CA THR A 35 11.12 -2.08 -7.73
C THR A 35 11.19 -0.74 -7.00
N ILE A 36 12.35 -0.09 -7.03
CA ILE A 36 12.59 1.23 -6.44
C ILE A 36 12.53 2.26 -7.56
N TYR A 37 11.66 3.25 -7.38
CA TYR A 37 11.57 4.44 -8.22
C TYR A 37 12.25 5.61 -7.52
N VAL A 38 13.18 6.27 -8.21
CA VAL A 38 13.83 7.49 -7.75
C VAL A 38 13.61 8.57 -8.78
N ILE A 39 13.29 9.77 -8.32
CA ILE A 39 13.14 10.96 -9.16
C ILE A 39 14.21 11.96 -8.73
N VAL A 40 15.02 12.41 -9.68
CA VAL A 40 16.17 13.28 -9.45
C VAL A 40 16.03 14.56 -10.26
N ASP A 41 16.29 15.71 -9.64
CA ASP A 41 16.46 16.97 -10.35
C ASP A 41 17.87 17.04 -10.96
N ARG A 42 17.97 17.21 -12.29
CA ARG A 42 19.25 17.15 -12.99
C ARG A 42 20.21 18.27 -12.60
N ALA A 43 19.70 19.47 -12.31
CA ALA A 43 20.54 20.64 -12.01
C ALA A 43 21.14 20.56 -10.60
N SER A 44 20.29 20.36 -9.59
CA SER A 44 20.69 20.30 -8.18
C SER A 44 21.25 18.95 -7.74
N ARG A 45 21.08 17.89 -8.55
CA ARG A 45 21.32 16.49 -8.17
C ARG A 45 20.47 16.01 -6.98
N MET A 46 19.48 16.79 -6.58
CA MET A 46 18.62 16.47 -5.45
C MET A 46 17.68 15.32 -5.81
N ILE A 47 17.56 14.34 -4.91
CA ILE A 47 16.50 13.34 -5.03
C ILE A 47 15.22 14.03 -4.55
N VAL A 48 14.27 14.20 -5.48
CA VAL A 48 13.03 14.95 -5.28
C VAL A 48 11.81 14.04 -5.07
N GLY A 49 11.95 12.74 -5.31
CA GLY A 49 10.91 11.74 -5.08
C GLY A 49 11.45 10.33 -4.94
N LEU A 50 10.75 9.52 -4.15
CA LEU A 50 11.04 8.11 -3.89
C LEU A 50 9.73 7.34 -3.80
N HIS A 51 9.70 6.14 -4.36
CA HIS A 51 8.64 5.16 -4.11
C HIS A 51 9.19 3.74 -4.26
N VAL A 52 8.76 2.84 -3.39
CA VAL A 52 9.15 1.43 -3.42
C VAL A 52 7.89 0.61 -3.66
N SER A 53 7.88 -0.12 -4.76
CA SER A 53 6.73 -0.88 -5.21
C SER A 53 7.05 -2.36 -5.28
N LEU A 54 6.07 -3.21 -4.99
CA LEU A 54 6.15 -4.63 -5.29
C LEU A 54 5.68 -4.99 -6.68
N PHE A 55 5.18 -4.03 -7.44
CA PHE A 55 4.90 -4.22 -8.86
C PHE A 55 6.20 -4.18 -9.65
N HIS A 56 6.20 -4.89 -10.77
CA HIS A 56 7.23 -4.66 -11.78
C HIS A 56 7.15 -3.20 -12.25
N ALA A 57 8.29 -2.72 -12.72
CA ALA A 57 8.44 -1.62 -13.65
C ALA A 57 7.16 -1.31 -14.46
N SER A 58 6.37 -0.31 -14.06
CA SER A 58 5.05 -0.01 -14.64
C SER A 58 4.57 1.41 -14.35
N TRP A 59 3.68 1.92 -15.21
CA TRP A 59 3.01 3.23 -15.02
C TRP A 59 2.29 3.35 -13.67
N ARG A 60 1.73 2.26 -13.14
CA ARG A 60 1.05 2.24 -11.83
C ARG A 60 1.98 2.59 -10.68
N ALA A 61 3.22 2.09 -10.70
CA ALA A 61 4.21 2.43 -9.68
C ALA A 61 4.85 3.81 -9.96
N ALA A 62 5.14 4.12 -11.22
CA ALA A 62 5.69 5.42 -11.63
C ALA A 62 4.79 6.60 -11.24
N ARG A 63 3.46 6.49 -11.41
CA ARG A 63 2.52 7.56 -11.02
C ARG A 63 2.47 7.79 -9.50
N GLN A 64 2.63 6.74 -8.69
CA GLN A 64 2.73 6.87 -7.23
C GLN A 64 4.06 7.55 -6.85
N ALA A 65 5.16 7.23 -7.54
CA ALA A 65 6.43 7.94 -7.38
C ALA A 65 6.31 9.42 -7.71
N LEU A 66 5.62 9.77 -8.79
CA LEU A 66 5.35 11.16 -9.17
C LEU A 66 4.43 11.87 -8.16
N ALA A 67 3.41 11.19 -7.64
CA ALA A 67 2.58 11.75 -6.56
C ALA A 67 3.43 12.06 -5.32
N ASN A 68 4.28 11.11 -4.90
CA ASN A 68 5.21 11.31 -3.79
C ASN A 68 6.18 12.46 -4.08
N CYS A 69 6.63 12.65 -5.33
CA CYS A 69 7.50 13.74 -5.76
C CYS A 69 6.83 15.12 -5.69
N PHE A 70 5.56 15.23 -6.05
CA PHE A 70 4.86 16.51 -6.10
C PHE A 70 4.19 16.87 -4.77
N LEU A 71 3.92 15.90 -3.91
CA LEU A 71 3.37 16.14 -2.57
C LEU A 71 4.47 16.45 -1.53
N PRO A 72 4.10 17.13 -0.42
CA PRO A 72 5.03 17.40 0.69
C PRO A 72 5.69 16.14 1.25
N LYS A 73 7.02 16.17 1.39
CA LYS A 73 7.80 15.03 1.86
C LYS A 73 7.66 14.78 3.35
N LYS A 74 7.28 15.79 4.13
CA LYS A 74 6.94 15.65 5.54
C LYS A 74 5.80 14.66 5.74
N ASP A 75 4.68 14.84 5.01
CA ASP A 75 3.53 13.91 5.03
C ASP A 75 3.95 12.49 4.60
N TYR A 76 4.82 12.37 3.60
CA TYR A 76 5.32 11.08 3.13
C TYR A 76 6.21 10.38 4.17
N CYS A 77 7.18 11.07 4.75
CA CYS A 77 8.10 10.53 5.76
C CYS A 77 7.35 10.11 7.03
N GLN A 78 6.33 10.87 7.43
CA GLN A 78 5.51 10.56 8.60
C GLN A 78 4.78 9.21 8.46
N GLN A 79 4.39 8.80 7.25
CA GLN A 79 3.77 7.48 7.01
C GLN A 79 4.71 6.32 7.35
N PHE A 80 6.02 6.57 7.34
CA PHE A 80 7.06 5.59 7.70
C PHE A 80 7.65 5.85 9.09
N GLY A 81 7.00 6.71 9.91
CA GLY A 81 7.46 7.04 11.26
C GLY A 81 8.72 7.92 11.31
N ILE A 82 9.05 8.61 10.22
CA ILE A 82 10.20 9.51 10.13
C ILE A 82 9.70 10.95 10.24
N GLU A 83 10.11 11.65 11.29
CA GLU A 83 9.83 13.07 11.48
C GLU A 83 10.92 13.91 10.84
N ILE A 84 10.53 14.81 9.94
CA ILE A 84 11.41 15.80 9.31
C ILE A 84 10.75 17.17 9.29
N ASP A 85 11.57 18.22 9.25
CA ASP A 85 11.11 19.54 8.87
C ASP A 85 10.94 19.65 7.35
N GLU A 86 10.01 20.51 6.90
CA GLU A 86 9.83 20.78 5.47
C GLU A 86 11.12 21.26 4.80
N SER A 87 11.98 21.92 5.58
CA SER A 87 13.27 22.42 5.11
C SER A 87 14.30 21.32 4.85
N GLU A 88 14.13 20.11 5.39
CA GLU A 88 15.07 18.99 5.18
C GLU A 88 14.83 18.29 3.84
N TRP A 89 13.61 18.35 3.32
CA TRP A 89 13.28 17.86 1.99
C TRP A 89 12.25 18.77 1.28
N PRO A 90 12.63 20.00 0.90
CA PRO A 90 11.74 21.06 0.41
C PRO A 90 11.31 20.89 -1.06
N CYS A 91 10.99 19.66 -1.45
CA CYS A 91 10.59 19.32 -2.82
C CYS A 91 9.11 18.95 -2.82
N ALA A 92 8.24 19.84 -3.29
CA ALA A 92 6.81 19.60 -3.51
C ALA A 92 6.35 20.40 -4.75
N HIS A 93 7.10 20.23 -5.85
CA HIS A 93 6.99 21.07 -7.04
C HIS A 93 6.97 20.22 -8.30
N ILE A 94 6.28 20.73 -9.32
CA ILE A 94 6.19 20.11 -10.64
C ILE A 94 7.30 20.70 -11.54
N PRO A 95 8.08 19.85 -12.24
CA PRO A 95 9.14 20.33 -13.13
C PRO A 95 8.57 20.85 -14.46
N GLN A 96 9.37 21.58 -15.22
CA GLN A 96 9.06 21.96 -16.59
C GLN A 96 8.99 20.74 -17.51
N SER A 97 9.98 19.84 -17.41
CA SER A 97 9.98 18.58 -18.14
C SER A 97 10.32 17.40 -17.22
N LEU A 98 9.65 16.28 -17.44
CA LEU A 98 9.97 14.99 -16.86
C LEU A 98 10.61 14.10 -17.93
N VAL A 99 11.84 13.69 -17.70
CA VAL A 99 12.61 12.78 -18.53
C VAL A 99 12.44 11.37 -18.01
N CYS A 100 12.09 10.44 -18.89
CA CYS A 100 11.93 9.03 -18.53
C CYS A 100 12.53 8.11 -19.58
N ASP A 101 12.88 6.92 -19.13
CA ASP A 101 13.31 5.84 -20.01
C ASP A 101 12.13 5.17 -20.70
N ASN A 102 12.37 4.82 -21.96
CA ASN A 102 11.37 4.34 -22.91
C ASN A 102 10.62 3.08 -22.42
N GLY A 103 11.23 2.16 -21.68
CA GLY A 103 10.61 0.85 -21.39
C GLY A 103 9.31 0.88 -20.57
N GLU A 104 9.21 1.76 -19.57
CA GLU A 104 8.13 1.72 -18.55
C GLU A 104 7.04 2.76 -18.76
N MET A 105 7.37 3.80 -19.52
CA MET A 105 6.55 4.99 -19.75
C MET A 105 6.06 5.11 -21.20
N ILE A 106 6.40 4.15 -22.09
CA ILE A 106 5.83 4.07 -23.43
C ILE A 106 4.36 3.64 -23.33
N GLY A 107 3.48 4.63 -23.41
CA GLY A 107 2.04 4.45 -23.54
C GLY A 107 1.33 5.79 -23.71
N LEU A 108 0.20 5.79 -24.43
CA LEU A 108 -0.64 7.00 -24.60
C LEU A 108 -1.21 7.51 -23.25
N LYS A 109 -1.30 6.64 -22.25
CA LYS A 109 -1.89 6.92 -20.93
C LYS A 109 -1.03 7.83 -20.04
N PRO A 110 0.28 7.59 -19.85
CA PRO A 110 1.19 8.54 -19.22
C PRO A 110 1.08 9.95 -19.80
N ASN A 111 1.06 10.08 -21.13
CA ASN A 111 0.91 11.38 -21.81
C ASN A 111 -0.38 12.10 -21.40
N GLN A 112 -1.54 11.44 -21.44
CA GLN A 112 -2.81 12.09 -21.09
C GLN A 112 -2.87 12.58 -19.63
N VAL A 113 -2.19 11.88 -18.71
CA VAL A 113 -2.25 12.19 -17.27
C VAL A 113 -1.19 13.20 -16.86
N VAL A 114 0.03 13.09 -17.40
CA VAL A 114 1.21 13.86 -16.96
C VAL A 114 1.42 15.12 -17.81
N THR A 115 1.18 15.08 -19.12
CA THR A 115 1.37 16.23 -20.02
C THR A 115 0.65 17.51 -19.58
N PRO A 116 -0.55 17.47 -18.97
CA PRO A 116 -1.20 18.66 -18.42
C PRO A 116 -0.40 19.32 -17.27
N MET A 117 0.44 18.56 -16.56
CA MET A 117 1.24 19.04 -15.43
C MET A 117 2.67 19.41 -15.85
N THR A 118 3.33 18.54 -16.63
CA THR A 118 4.73 18.69 -17.06
C THR A 118 4.96 18.07 -18.44
N GLU A 119 5.94 18.58 -19.18
CA GLU A 119 6.30 18.05 -20.51
C GLU A 119 7.01 16.71 -20.37
N LEU A 120 6.46 15.63 -20.94
CA LEU A 120 7.14 14.34 -20.99
C LEU A 120 8.19 14.31 -22.10
N LYS A 121 9.42 13.99 -21.73
CA LYS A 121 10.54 13.77 -22.65
C LYS A 121 11.08 12.35 -22.49
N PHE A 122 11.31 11.71 -23.61
CA PHE A 122 11.88 10.37 -23.65
C PHE A 122 13.37 10.45 -23.97
N THR A 123 14.20 9.65 -23.31
CA THR A 123 15.61 9.56 -23.67
C THR A 123 15.76 8.94 -25.06
N PRO A 124 16.64 9.45 -25.94
CA PRO A 124 16.92 8.80 -27.21
C PRO A 124 17.42 7.37 -26.94
N PRO A 125 16.91 6.35 -27.64
CA PRO A 125 17.46 5.01 -27.51
C PRO A 125 18.95 5.01 -27.87
N TYR A 126 19.76 4.21 -27.17
CA TYR A 126 21.20 4.04 -27.42
C TYR A 126 22.11 5.24 -27.07
N ARG A 127 21.76 6.07 -26.08
CA ARG A 127 22.62 7.13 -25.53
C ARG A 127 22.94 6.95 -24.03
N PRO A 128 23.87 6.04 -23.66
CA PRO A 128 24.28 5.79 -22.27
C PRO A 128 24.91 7.02 -21.59
N ASP A 129 25.51 7.90 -22.39
CA ASP A 129 26.07 9.19 -21.95
C ASP A 129 25.03 10.11 -21.29
N CYS A 130 23.75 9.96 -21.64
CA CYS A 130 22.66 10.75 -21.07
C CYS A 130 22.16 10.24 -19.71
N LYS A 131 22.60 9.06 -19.26
CA LYS A 131 22.08 8.37 -18.06
C LYS A 131 23.00 8.43 -16.83
N GLY A 132 24.24 8.91 -16.99
CA GLY A 132 25.29 8.75 -15.97
C GLY A 132 25.06 9.43 -14.61
N VAL A 133 24.07 10.31 -14.47
CA VAL A 133 23.75 10.99 -13.21
C VAL A 133 22.88 10.11 -12.32
N VAL A 134 21.89 9.45 -12.91
CA VAL A 134 20.91 8.62 -12.20
C VAL A 134 21.43 7.19 -12.06
N GLU A 135 22.14 6.65 -13.06
CA GLU A 135 22.77 5.32 -12.94
C GLU A 135 23.80 5.26 -11.79
N LYS A 136 24.66 6.28 -11.65
CA LYS A 136 25.56 6.38 -10.48
C LYS A 136 24.81 6.51 -9.16
N ARG A 137 23.58 7.04 -9.18
CA ARG A 137 22.75 7.25 -8.00
C ARG A 137 22.18 5.94 -7.46
N PHE A 138 21.68 5.10 -8.36
CA PHE A 138 21.21 3.76 -8.01
C PHE A 138 22.35 2.86 -7.59
N ASP A 139 23.53 3.03 -8.17
CA ASP A 139 24.74 2.33 -7.71
C ASP A 139 25.05 2.63 -6.24
N ILE A 140 24.92 3.89 -5.82
CA ILE A 140 25.13 4.31 -4.42
C ILE A 140 24.05 3.69 -3.51
N LEU A 141 22.77 3.82 -3.86
CA LEU A 141 21.69 3.24 -3.05
C LEU A 141 21.77 1.71 -2.95
N ASN A 142 22.12 1.04 -4.04
CA ASN A 142 22.24 -0.42 -4.03
C ASN A 142 23.47 -0.90 -3.25
N LYS A 143 24.65 -0.29 -3.48
CA LYS A 143 25.90 -0.74 -2.85
C LYS A 143 25.98 -0.36 -1.38
N ASP A 144 25.59 0.87 -1.02
CA ASP A 144 25.84 1.40 0.32
C ASP A 144 24.69 1.09 1.29
N VAL A 145 23.49 0.80 0.79
CA VAL A 145 22.32 0.50 1.63
C VAL A 145 21.87 -0.93 1.45
N ILE A 146 21.56 -1.35 0.21
CA ILE A 146 20.84 -2.60 -0.04
C ILE A 146 21.74 -3.83 0.10
N HIS A 147 23.01 -3.76 -0.32
CA HIS A 147 23.93 -4.91 -0.28
C HIS A 147 24.35 -5.34 1.13
N ASP A 148 24.19 -4.44 2.10
CA ASP A 148 24.41 -4.69 3.52
C ASP A 148 23.19 -5.32 4.22
N LEU A 149 22.01 -5.31 3.58
CA LEU A 149 20.82 -5.92 4.14
C LEU A 149 20.84 -7.45 4.05
N LEU A 150 20.40 -8.10 5.12
CA LEU A 150 20.06 -9.53 5.12
C LEU A 150 18.99 -9.84 4.06
N GLY A 151 19.20 -10.92 3.31
CA GLY A 151 18.37 -11.28 2.16
C GLY A 151 18.73 -10.57 0.86
N SER A 152 19.85 -9.82 0.83
CA SER A 152 20.37 -9.22 -0.39
C SER A 152 20.94 -10.25 -1.37
N THR A 153 20.68 -10.05 -2.66
CA THR A 153 21.29 -10.83 -3.74
C THR A 153 22.66 -10.32 -4.18
N ARG A 154 23.10 -9.14 -3.68
CA ARG A 154 24.40 -8.51 -3.99
C ARG A 154 24.76 -8.55 -5.47
N GLY A 155 23.84 -8.11 -6.35
CA GLY A 155 24.05 -8.11 -7.80
C GLY A 155 24.11 -9.49 -8.47
N GLY A 156 23.69 -10.57 -7.80
CA GLY A 156 23.61 -11.90 -8.41
C GLY A 156 24.93 -12.66 -8.47
N GLN A 157 25.96 -12.24 -7.72
CA GLN A 157 27.19 -13.02 -7.55
C GLN A 157 26.91 -14.25 -6.65
N ILE A 158 26.27 -15.27 -7.23
CA ILE A 158 26.06 -16.55 -6.57
C ILE A 158 27.37 -17.34 -6.66
N VAL A 159 28.21 -17.17 -5.64
CA VAL A 159 29.37 -18.05 -5.44
C VAL A 159 28.85 -19.45 -5.08
N ARG A 160 29.48 -20.49 -5.62
CA ARG A 160 29.09 -21.88 -5.38
C ARG A 160 29.21 -22.18 -3.86
N GLY A 161 28.10 -22.51 -3.21
CA GLY A 161 28.02 -22.72 -1.76
C GLY A 161 27.41 -21.57 -0.96
N SER A 162 27.09 -20.44 -1.60
CA SER A 162 26.38 -19.33 -0.95
C SER A 162 24.97 -19.74 -0.51
N ARG A 163 24.57 -19.30 0.69
CA ARG A 163 23.23 -19.50 1.23
C ARG A 163 22.18 -18.79 0.37
N ASP A 164 21.01 -19.39 0.20
CA ASP A 164 19.91 -18.79 -0.57
C ASP A 164 19.44 -17.52 0.14
N PRO A 165 19.56 -16.32 -0.48
CA PRO A 165 19.20 -15.05 0.16
C PRO A 165 17.72 -14.99 0.57
N ARG A 166 16.86 -15.77 -0.07
CA ARG A 166 15.44 -15.87 0.31
C ARG A 166 15.23 -16.39 1.72
N LYS A 167 16.15 -17.23 2.23
CA LYS A 167 16.08 -17.81 3.57
C LYS A 167 16.52 -16.82 4.66
N ASP A 168 17.28 -15.80 4.28
CA ASP A 168 17.81 -14.79 5.19
C ASP A 168 17.01 -13.47 5.11
N SER A 169 15.93 -13.46 4.34
CA SER A 169 15.08 -12.30 4.13
C SER A 169 14.24 -12.02 5.36
N ILE A 170 14.42 -10.84 5.96
CA ILE A 170 13.70 -10.44 7.17
C ILE A 170 13.05 -9.06 7.07
N TYR A 171 13.42 -8.26 6.06
CA TYR A 171 12.94 -6.90 5.92
C TYR A 171 11.59 -6.83 5.21
N THR A 172 10.69 -6.02 5.74
CA THR A 172 9.41 -5.68 5.12
C THR A 172 9.55 -4.55 4.10
N LEU A 173 8.54 -4.35 3.26
CA LEU A 173 8.51 -3.22 2.31
C LEU A 173 8.65 -1.87 3.02
N SER A 174 7.96 -1.71 4.16
CA SER A 174 7.99 -0.50 4.97
C SER A 174 9.39 -0.23 5.53
N GLN A 175 10.03 -1.25 6.13
CA GLN A 175 11.39 -1.12 6.67
C GLN A 175 12.43 -0.81 5.59
N LEU A 176 12.36 -1.45 4.43
CA LEU A 176 13.23 -1.11 3.31
C LEU A 176 13.03 0.36 2.88
N THR A 177 11.78 0.82 2.85
CA THR A 177 11.45 2.21 2.49
C THR A 177 12.03 3.19 3.50
N VAL A 178 11.99 2.88 4.81
CA VAL A 178 12.65 3.68 5.86
C VAL A 178 14.14 3.84 5.59
N HIS A 179 14.87 2.74 5.32
CA HIS A 179 16.30 2.80 5.00
C HIS A 179 16.58 3.66 3.76
N LEU A 180 15.75 3.55 2.73
CA LEU A 180 15.90 4.34 1.52
C LEU A 180 15.60 5.83 1.74
N ILE A 181 14.59 6.17 2.56
CA ILE A 181 14.29 7.56 2.92
C ILE A 181 15.50 8.18 3.65
N GLN A 182 16.07 7.46 4.62
CA GLN A 182 17.25 7.93 5.35
C GLN A 182 18.44 8.17 4.42
N ALA A 183 18.71 7.25 3.50
CA ALA A 183 19.78 7.40 2.50
C ALA A 183 19.53 8.59 1.55
N VAL A 184 18.27 8.87 1.21
CA VAL A 184 17.90 10.05 0.42
C VAL A 184 18.16 11.35 1.20
N LEU A 185 17.81 11.41 2.47
CA LEU A 185 18.06 12.58 3.33
C LEU A 185 19.56 12.82 3.52
N GLU A 186 20.33 11.75 3.72
CA GLU A 186 21.79 11.80 3.78
C GLU A 186 22.40 12.32 2.47
N HIS A 187 21.99 11.75 1.34
CA HIS A 187 22.40 12.24 0.03
C HIS A 187 22.13 13.72 -0.16
N ASN A 188 20.91 14.16 0.10
CA ASN A 188 20.52 15.54 -0.16
C ASN A 188 21.36 16.54 0.66
N ARG A 189 21.98 16.09 1.75
CA ARG A 189 22.92 16.85 2.59
C ARG A 189 24.41 16.59 2.28
N SER A 190 24.72 15.59 1.45
CA SER A 190 26.08 15.22 1.09
C SER A 190 26.75 16.24 0.16
N ILE A 191 28.07 16.32 0.22
CA ILE A 191 28.88 17.25 -0.59
C ILE A 191 29.05 16.68 -2.00
N ILE A 192 28.72 17.48 -3.01
CA ILE A 192 28.94 17.17 -4.43
C ILE A 192 29.69 18.33 -5.06
N ASN A 193 31.01 18.18 -5.19
CA ASN A 193 31.91 19.25 -5.63
C ASN A 193 31.53 19.87 -6.98
N ASP A 194 31.00 19.07 -7.92
CA ASP A 194 30.57 19.52 -9.25
C ASP A 194 29.46 20.59 -9.18
N LEU A 195 28.67 20.65 -8.09
CA LEU A 195 27.63 21.66 -7.91
C LEU A 195 28.22 23.07 -7.79
N ALA A 196 29.38 23.22 -7.15
CA ALA A 196 30.07 24.51 -7.02
C ALA A 196 30.56 25.03 -8.38
N GLN A 197 30.86 24.13 -9.33
CA GLN A 197 31.29 24.50 -10.69
C GLN A 197 30.10 24.90 -11.58
N THR A 198 28.88 24.50 -11.20
CA THR A 198 27.68 24.70 -12.02
C THR A 198 26.96 26.01 -11.71
N SER A 199 27.07 26.53 -10.47
CA SER A 199 26.42 27.78 -10.06
C SER A 199 27.27 28.57 -9.06
N SER A 200 27.50 29.85 -9.36
CA SER A 200 28.22 30.77 -8.47
C SER A 200 27.46 31.09 -7.19
N LEU A 201 26.14 30.84 -7.14
CA LEU A 201 25.29 31.18 -6.00
C LEU A 201 25.72 30.50 -4.70
N LEU A 202 26.32 29.31 -4.78
CA LEU A 202 26.83 28.63 -3.59
C LEU A 202 28.01 29.39 -2.98
N ILE A 203 28.94 29.88 -3.82
CA ILE A 203 30.12 30.63 -3.39
C ILE A 203 29.72 32.02 -2.89
N GLU A 204 28.85 32.71 -3.63
CA GLU A 204 28.37 34.06 -3.28
C GLU A 204 27.67 34.12 -1.92
N ASN A 205 27.12 33.00 -1.44
CA ASN A 205 26.37 32.93 -0.19
C ASN A 205 27.06 32.02 0.86
N ASP A 206 28.33 31.66 0.64
CA ASP A 206 29.14 30.81 1.53
C ASP A 206 28.43 29.51 1.96
N LEU A 207 27.82 28.82 0.99
CA LEU A 207 27.08 27.58 1.21
C LEU A 207 27.89 26.36 0.74
N SER A 208 27.89 25.30 1.55
CA SER A 208 28.47 24.01 1.13
C SER A 208 27.75 23.49 -0.12
N PRO A 209 28.47 22.87 -1.09
CA PRO A 209 27.90 22.42 -2.35
C PRO A 209 27.14 21.11 -2.19
N THR A 210 26.00 21.17 -1.49
CA THR A 210 25.09 20.05 -1.27
C THR A 210 23.84 20.22 -2.14
N PRO A 211 23.17 19.13 -2.54
CA PRO A 211 21.93 19.22 -3.32
C PRO A 211 20.87 20.10 -2.68
N ILE A 212 20.68 19.99 -1.36
CA ILE A 212 19.70 20.79 -0.64
C ILE A 212 20.05 22.28 -0.59
N ASN A 213 21.33 22.63 -0.42
CA ASN A 213 21.74 24.04 -0.43
C ASN A 213 21.61 24.63 -1.83
N TYR A 214 22.02 23.88 -2.86
CA TYR A 214 21.83 24.28 -4.25
C TYR A 214 20.34 24.52 -4.53
N TRP A 215 19.47 23.61 -4.12
CA TRP A 215 18.03 23.77 -4.27
C TRP A 215 17.49 25.03 -3.57
N LYS A 216 17.77 25.17 -2.27
CA LYS A 216 17.25 26.27 -1.45
C LYS A 216 17.71 27.63 -1.95
N ILE A 217 18.99 27.81 -2.30
CA ILE A 217 19.49 29.10 -2.76
C ILE A 217 18.88 29.50 -4.11
N HIS A 218 18.71 28.56 -5.03
CA HIS A 218 18.07 28.84 -6.32
C HIS A 218 16.58 29.16 -6.16
N LEU A 219 15.90 28.52 -5.21
CA LEU A 219 14.51 28.83 -4.87
C LEU A 219 14.40 30.27 -4.34
N ILE A 220 15.23 30.64 -3.35
CA ILE A 220 15.26 31.99 -2.75
C ILE A 220 15.60 33.08 -3.75
N LYS A 221 16.53 32.80 -4.68
CA LYS A 221 16.96 33.76 -5.73
C LYS A 221 16.06 33.74 -6.96
N HIS A 222 14.93 33.01 -6.93
CA HIS A 222 14.00 32.85 -8.05
C HIS A 222 14.66 32.37 -9.37
N ARG A 223 15.71 31.55 -9.26
CA ARG A 223 16.43 30.95 -10.39
C ARG A 223 16.04 29.48 -10.56
N HIS A 224 14.76 29.23 -10.80
CA HIS A 224 14.20 27.89 -10.93
C HIS A 224 13.07 27.84 -11.98
N ALA A 225 12.75 26.63 -12.47
CA ALA A 225 11.63 26.36 -13.37
C ALA A 225 10.48 25.58 -12.68
N LEU A 226 10.52 25.51 -11.35
CA LEU A 226 9.54 24.83 -10.51
C LEU A 226 8.15 25.49 -10.58
N LYS A 227 7.11 24.68 -10.73
CA LYS A 227 5.71 25.10 -10.59
C LYS A 227 5.14 24.59 -9.27
N SER A 228 4.27 25.38 -8.63
CA SER A 228 3.51 24.92 -7.47
C SER A 228 2.55 23.80 -7.88
N SER A 229 2.33 22.85 -6.96
CA SER A 229 1.38 21.76 -7.14
C SER A 229 0.15 21.96 -6.26
N ASP A 230 -1.05 21.89 -6.85
CA ASP A 230 -2.27 21.72 -6.07
C ASP A 230 -2.41 20.25 -5.60
N LYS A 231 -2.61 20.05 -4.30
CA LYS A 231 -2.70 18.72 -3.68
C LYS A 231 -3.86 17.92 -4.26
N ASN A 232 -5.01 18.56 -4.49
CA ASN A 232 -6.19 17.89 -5.04
C ASN A 232 -5.96 17.49 -6.51
N GLU A 233 -5.37 18.37 -7.31
CA GLU A 233 -4.99 18.04 -8.68
C GLU A 233 -4.01 16.85 -8.74
N VAL A 234 -2.94 16.87 -7.93
CA VAL A 234 -1.97 15.77 -7.83
C VAL A 234 -2.65 14.45 -7.47
N ILE A 235 -3.48 14.44 -6.42
CA ILE A 235 -4.22 13.25 -5.98
C ILE A 235 -5.15 12.75 -7.09
N SER A 236 -5.88 13.66 -7.74
CA SER A 236 -6.88 13.30 -8.75
C SER A 236 -6.28 12.69 -10.02
N ARG A 237 -5.07 13.14 -10.41
CA ARG A 237 -4.39 12.72 -11.64
C ARG A 237 -3.42 11.56 -11.39
N LEU A 238 -2.60 11.64 -10.35
CA LEU A 238 -1.43 10.76 -10.20
C LEU A 238 -1.66 9.55 -9.32
N LEU A 239 -2.44 9.63 -8.24
CA LEU A 239 -2.70 8.43 -7.43
C LEU A 239 -3.43 7.35 -8.26
N PRO A 240 -3.08 6.06 -8.10
CA PRO A 240 -3.73 4.96 -8.81
C PRO A 240 -5.26 5.01 -8.76
N PRO A 241 -5.95 5.03 -9.93
CA PRO A 241 -7.40 5.01 -10.00
C PRO A 241 -7.92 3.62 -9.61
N ALA A 242 -9.02 3.60 -8.86
CA ALA A 242 -9.72 2.39 -8.51
C ALA A 242 -11.24 2.59 -8.49
N GLU A 243 -11.98 1.49 -8.64
CA GLU A 243 -13.41 1.47 -8.34
C GLU A 243 -13.66 0.88 -6.96
N VAL A 244 -14.42 1.59 -6.15
CA VAL A 244 -14.82 1.18 -4.81
C VAL A 244 -16.33 0.96 -4.77
N SER A 245 -16.81 0.22 -3.77
CA SER A 245 -18.25 -0.02 -3.61
C SER A 245 -18.78 0.67 -2.37
N MET A 246 -19.79 1.52 -2.50
CA MET A 246 -20.55 1.95 -1.33
C MET A 246 -21.40 0.78 -0.83
N THR A 247 -21.32 0.47 0.46
CA THR A 247 -22.09 -0.60 1.11
C THR A 247 -22.78 -0.08 2.36
N ARG A 248 -23.71 -0.88 2.92
CA ARG A 248 -24.33 -0.61 4.23
C ARG A 248 -23.34 -0.45 5.38
N SER A 249 -22.10 -0.90 5.15
CA SER A 249 -21.02 -1.02 6.11
C SER A 249 -19.92 0.03 5.92
N GLY A 250 -20.13 0.98 5.00
CA GLY A 250 -19.12 1.96 4.57
C GLY A 250 -18.64 1.70 3.14
N ILE A 251 -17.64 2.47 2.72
CA ILE A 251 -17.01 2.33 1.41
C ILE A 251 -16.05 1.14 1.46
N HIS A 252 -16.26 0.16 0.59
CA HIS A 252 -15.49 -1.07 0.57
C HIS A 252 -14.48 -1.08 -0.58
N TYR A 253 -13.22 -1.39 -0.25
CA TYR A 253 -12.15 -1.61 -1.21
C TYR A 253 -11.16 -2.64 -0.67
N ASN A 254 -10.80 -3.63 -1.49
CA ASN A 254 -9.77 -4.64 -1.16
C ASN A 254 -9.94 -5.33 0.22
N GLY A 255 -11.19 -5.61 0.63
CA GLY A 255 -11.50 -6.21 1.93
C GLY A 255 -11.51 -5.22 3.11
N LEU A 256 -11.19 -3.96 2.86
CA LEU A 256 -11.17 -2.87 3.83
C LEU A 256 -12.44 -2.03 3.73
N TYR A 257 -12.82 -1.40 4.84
CA TYR A 257 -13.95 -0.50 4.93
C TYR A 257 -13.49 0.89 5.36
N TYR A 258 -14.02 1.92 4.70
CA TYR A 258 -13.67 3.32 4.90
C TYR A 258 -14.90 4.18 5.13
N PHE A 259 -14.69 5.35 5.71
CA PHE A 259 -15.71 6.32 6.06
C PHE A 259 -15.20 7.76 5.92
N CYS A 260 -16.10 8.70 5.66
CA CYS A 260 -15.87 10.13 5.89
C CYS A 260 -17.19 10.77 6.34
N GLU A 261 -17.11 11.94 6.95
CA GLU A 261 -18.27 12.67 7.48
C GLU A 261 -19.39 12.87 6.43
N GLN A 262 -19.01 13.12 5.17
CA GLN A 262 -19.98 13.28 4.06
C GLN A 262 -20.82 12.02 3.82
N VAL A 263 -20.30 10.81 4.11
CA VAL A 263 -21.06 9.56 3.99
C VAL A 263 -22.22 9.52 4.98
N GLU A 264 -22.03 10.09 6.17
CA GLU A 264 -23.05 10.20 7.21
C GLU A 264 -24.05 11.30 6.89
N GLN A 265 -23.57 12.50 6.55
CA GLN A 265 -24.42 13.64 6.18
C GLN A 265 -25.38 13.30 5.03
N LEU A 266 -24.90 12.55 4.04
CA LEU A 266 -25.69 12.12 2.88
C LEU A 266 -26.43 10.80 3.10
N ASN A 267 -26.36 10.21 4.30
CA ASN A 267 -27.01 8.95 4.66
C ASN A 267 -26.71 7.79 3.68
N LEU A 268 -25.53 7.78 3.04
CA LEU A 268 -25.22 6.87 1.94
C LEU A 268 -25.21 5.41 2.39
N ALA A 269 -24.76 5.13 3.62
CA ALA A 269 -24.80 3.78 4.18
C ALA A 269 -26.24 3.26 4.38
N SER A 270 -27.16 4.15 4.74
CA SER A 270 -28.59 3.82 4.87
C SER A 270 -29.23 3.59 3.51
N ILE A 271 -28.93 4.44 2.53
CA ILE A 271 -29.36 4.24 1.14
C ILE A 271 -28.84 2.89 0.61
N ALA A 272 -27.59 2.53 0.87
CA ALA A 272 -27.01 1.26 0.45
C ALA A 272 -27.67 0.04 1.10
N ARG A 273 -28.29 0.21 2.28
CA ARG A 273 -29.06 -0.84 2.96
C ARG A 273 -30.39 -1.12 2.24
N THR A 274 -31.02 -0.09 1.71
CA THR A 274 -32.35 -0.17 1.05
C THR A 274 -32.24 -0.44 -0.45
N SER A 275 -31.37 0.31 -1.14
CA SER A 275 -31.26 0.32 -2.61
C SER A 275 -30.12 -0.57 -3.14
N GLY A 276 -29.32 -1.16 -2.26
CA GLY A 276 -28.19 -2.01 -2.63
C GLY A 276 -26.88 -1.25 -2.82
N ARG A 277 -25.82 -1.99 -3.18
CA ARG A 277 -24.46 -1.44 -3.37
C ARG A 277 -24.30 -0.79 -4.75
N TRP A 278 -23.51 0.28 -4.85
CA TRP A 278 -23.13 0.91 -6.12
C TRP A 278 -21.64 1.23 -6.17
N ARG A 279 -21.14 1.57 -7.36
CA ARG A 279 -19.72 1.87 -7.61
C ARG A 279 -19.43 3.36 -7.50
N LEU A 280 -18.26 3.68 -6.96
CA LEU A 280 -17.71 5.03 -6.87
C LEU A 280 -16.27 5.02 -7.40
N HIS A 281 -15.80 6.15 -7.88
CA HIS A 281 -14.40 6.31 -8.27
C HIS A 281 -13.55 6.70 -7.06
N ALA A 282 -12.38 6.10 -6.95
CA ALA A 282 -11.40 6.41 -5.94
C ALA A 282 -10.00 6.58 -6.50
N ARG A 283 -9.13 7.14 -5.66
CA ARG A 283 -7.70 7.25 -5.81
C ARG A 283 -7.05 6.63 -4.58
N ILE A 284 -6.13 5.72 -4.83
CA ILE A 284 -5.51 4.88 -3.81
C ILE A 284 -4.07 5.33 -3.62
N ASP A 285 -3.68 5.56 -2.37
CA ASP A 285 -2.28 5.72 -1.99
C ASP A 285 -1.73 4.33 -1.69
N GLU A 286 -0.74 3.85 -2.44
CA GLU A 286 -0.23 2.49 -2.23
C GLU A 286 0.57 2.32 -0.94
N ASN A 287 1.08 3.44 -0.40
CA ASN A 287 1.93 3.43 0.78
C ASN A 287 1.15 3.16 2.07
N THR A 288 -0.18 3.34 2.08
CA THR A 288 -1.00 3.21 3.29
C THR A 288 -2.40 2.66 3.01
N THR A 289 -2.95 1.96 3.99
CA THR A 289 -4.36 1.52 4.05
C THR A 289 -5.22 2.42 4.94
N ASP A 290 -4.67 3.43 5.59
CA ASP A 290 -5.39 4.24 6.58
C ASP A 290 -6.42 5.17 5.95
N TYR A 291 -6.23 5.49 4.67
CA TYR A 291 -7.17 6.30 3.93
C TYR A 291 -7.17 5.99 2.44
N ILE A 292 -8.28 6.33 1.80
CA ILE A 292 -8.43 6.39 0.35
C ILE A 292 -9.13 7.69 -0.01
N TYR A 293 -8.97 8.18 -1.24
CA TYR A 293 -9.64 9.38 -1.71
C TYR A 293 -10.81 8.98 -2.61
N VAL A 294 -12.03 9.33 -2.24
CA VAL A 294 -13.25 8.85 -2.93
C VAL A 294 -14.06 10.02 -3.44
N ARG A 295 -14.51 9.92 -4.69
CA ARG A 295 -15.39 10.90 -5.30
C ARG A 295 -16.84 10.50 -5.04
N LEU A 296 -17.48 11.16 -4.08
CA LEU A 296 -18.88 10.89 -3.70
C LEU A 296 -19.88 11.55 -4.65
N ASP A 297 -19.51 12.69 -5.23
CA ASP A 297 -20.29 13.45 -6.20
C ASP A 297 -19.44 13.69 -7.44
N LYS A 298 -20.02 13.52 -8.64
CA LYS A 298 -19.31 13.66 -9.92
C LYS A 298 -18.73 15.07 -10.12
N ASN A 299 -19.34 16.08 -9.50
CA ASN A 299 -18.96 17.48 -9.65
C ASN A 299 -18.00 17.96 -8.54
N LYS A 300 -17.60 17.09 -7.61
CA LYS A 300 -16.71 17.45 -6.50
C LYS A 300 -15.37 16.72 -6.60
N ASP A 301 -14.39 17.27 -5.89
CA ASP A 301 -13.09 16.64 -5.72
C ASP A 301 -13.17 15.34 -4.93
N PHE A 302 -12.06 14.62 -4.89
CA PHE A 302 -11.98 13.41 -4.07
C PHE A 302 -11.89 13.76 -2.59
N THR A 303 -12.77 13.18 -1.79
CA THR A 303 -12.79 13.34 -0.34
C THR A 303 -11.94 12.25 0.32
N LYS A 304 -11.06 12.63 1.24
CA LYS A 304 -10.29 11.68 2.06
C LYS A 304 -11.26 10.88 2.96
N CYS A 305 -11.26 9.56 2.81
CA CYS A 305 -12.03 8.62 3.61
C CYS A 305 -11.08 7.77 4.43
N THR A 306 -11.26 7.75 5.75
CA THR A 306 -10.39 7.06 6.71
C THR A 306 -10.87 5.64 6.97
N LEU A 307 -9.94 4.78 7.36
CA LEU A 307 -10.18 3.38 7.68
C LEU A 307 -11.16 3.23 8.85
N LEU A 308 -12.12 2.32 8.73
CA LEU A 308 -13.09 2.02 9.79
C LEU A 308 -12.49 1.02 10.81
N PRO A 309 -12.91 1.09 12.09
CA PRO A 309 -12.38 0.23 13.16
C PRO A 309 -12.47 -1.28 12.90
N ARG A 310 -13.43 -1.73 12.09
CA ARG A 310 -13.53 -3.15 11.71
C ARG A 310 -12.39 -3.65 10.84
N SER A 311 -11.66 -2.74 10.20
CA SER A 311 -10.52 -3.03 9.34
C SER A 311 -9.20 -2.64 10.01
N LYS A 312 -9.23 -2.33 11.31
CA LYS A 312 -8.09 -1.85 12.10
C LYS A 312 -6.88 -2.79 12.13
N MET A 313 -7.07 -4.08 11.85
CA MET A 313 -5.97 -5.05 11.74
C MET A 313 -4.91 -4.63 10.69
N LEU A 314 -5.32 -3.88 9.67
CA LEU A 314 -4.44 -3.37 8.62
C LEU A 314 -4.04 -1.90 8.84
N GLU A 315 -4.42 -1.26 9.94
CA GLU A 315 -4.01 0.12 10.23
C GLU A 315 -2.48 0.26 10.24
N GLY A 316 -1.97 1.34 9.65
CA GLY A 316 -0.54 1.64 9.51
C GLY A 316 0.21 0.77 8.51
N LYS A 317 -0.48 -0.09 7.73
CA LYS A 317 0.16 -0.98 6.74
C LYS A 317 0.05 -0.42 5.33
N SER A 318 0.87 -0.93 4.42
CA SER A 318 0.77 -0.61 2.99
C SER A 318 -0.40 -1.32 2.31
N MET A 319 -0.87 -0.79 1.18
CA MET A 319 -1.96 -1.43 0.42
C MET A 319 -1.58 -2.83 -0.09
N VAL A 320 -0.28 -3.07 -0.26
CA VAL A 320 0.29 -4.39 -0.57
C VAL A 320 -0.07 -5.44 0.48
N GLU A 321 -0.04 -5.10 1.76
CA GLU A 321 -0.39 -6.06 2.84
C GLU A 321 -1.88 -6.42 2.80
N ALA A 322 -2.74 -5.46 2.44
CA ALA A 322 -4.15 -5.73 2.20
C ALA A 322 -4.35 -6.67 1.00
N GLU A 323 -3.62 -6.46 -0.10
CA GLU A 323 -3.63 -7.36 -1.25
C GLU A 323 -3.13 -8.77 -0.88
N PHE A 324 -2.03 -8.87 -0.15
CA PHE A 324 -1.49 -10.14 0.35
C PHE A 324 -2.53 -10.90 1.19
N LEU A 325 -3.22 -10.23 2.11
CA LEU A 325 -4.27 -10.85 2.92
C LEU A 325 -5.39 -11.41 2.03
N GLN A 326 -5.81 -10.66 1.02
CA GLN A 326 -6.85 -11.11 0.10
C GLN A 326 -6.40 -12.31 -0.75
N ASP A 327 -5.15 -12.34 -1.19
CA ASP A 327 -4.57 -13.46 -1.94
C ASP A 327 -4.45 -14.70 -1.04
N TRP A 328 -4.00 -14.53 0.20
CA TRP A 328 -3.94 -15.61 1.20
C TRP A 328 -5.31 -16.21 1.51
N LEU A 329 -6.35 -15.37 1.66
CA LEU A 329 -7.72 -15.83 1.90
C LEU A 329 -8.27 -16.66 0.74
N ASP A 330 -7.95 -16.30 -0.50
CA ASP A 330 -8.37 -17.07 -1.68
C ASP A 330 -7.69 -18.42 -1.73
N VAL A 331 -6.37 -18.48 -1.53
CA VAL A 331 -5.64 -19.75 -1.46
C VAL A 331 -6.22 -20.65 -0.36
N LYS A 332 -6.58 -20.09 0.80
CA LYS A 332 -7.23 -20.88 1.86
C LYS A 332 -8.62 -21.39 1.47
N ARG A 333 -9.41 -20.59 0.76
CA ARG A 333 -10.73 -21.03 0.25
C ARG A 333 -10.61 -22.12 -0.81
N GLU A 334 -9.59 -22.04 -1.68
CA GLU A 334 -9.32 -23.07 -2.69
C GLU A 334 -8.90 -24.40 -2.05
N LEU A 335 -8.05 -24.34 -1.01
CA LEU A 335 -7.59 -25.53 -0.27
C LEU A 335 -8.67 -26.15 0.62
N SER A 336 -9.67 -25.38 1.03
CA SER A 336 -10.87 -25.88 1.72
C SER A 336 -12.07 -25.86 0.77
N PRO A 337 -12.14 -26.74 -0.25
CA PRO A 337 -13.34 -26.83 -1.05
C PRO A 337 -14.50 -27.14 -0.13
N ILE A 338 -15.66 -26.53 -0.40
CA ILE A 338 -16.91 -26.84 0.30
C ILE A 338 -17.06 -28.36 0.26
N THR A 339 -16.86 -29.02 1.39
CA THR A 339 -16.94 -30.48 1.46
C THR A 339 -18.35 -30.89 1.05
N VAL A 340 -18.50 -32.03 0.38
CA VAL A 340 -19.83 -32.57 0.03
C VAL A 340 -20.74 -32.65 1.27
N THR A 341 -20.14 -32.90 2.45
CA THR A 341 -20.80 -32.82 3.75
C THR A 341 -21.41 -31.46 4.06
N SER A 342 -20.79 -30.34 3.70
CA SER A 342 -21.36 -29.00 3.86
C SER A 342 -22.56 -28.74 2.96
N ILE A 343 -22.59 -29.33 1.76
CA ILE A 343 -23.71 -29.20 0.81
C ILE A 343 -24.88 -30.06 1.30
N ASP A 344 -24.59 -31.30 1.71
CA ASP A 344 -25.58 -32.22 2.25
C ASP A 344 -26.13 -31.75 3.60
N ASP A 345 -25.31 -31.15 4.46
CA ASP A 345 -25.77 -30.49 5.69
C ASP A 345 -26.63 -29.27 5.39
N HIS A 346 -26.31 -28.49 4.35
CA HIS A 346 -27.15 -27.36 3.96
C HIS A 346 -28.49 -27.81 3.36
N LYS A 347 -28.50 -28.90 2.58
CA LYS A 347 -29.72 -29.55 2.08
C LYS A 347 -30.55 -30.12 3.23
N ARG A 348 -29.94 -30.90 4.14
CA ARG A 348 -30.58 -31.43 5.36
C ARG A 348 -31.15 -30.32 6.23
N ARG A 349 -30.44 -29.21 6.44
CA ARG A 349 -30.97 -28.06 7.19
C ARG A 349 -32.14 -27.38 6.48
N LYS A 350 -32.15 -27.33 5.14
CA LYS A 350 -33.28 -26.82 4.36
C LYS A 350 -34.49 -27.77 4.41
N GLU A 351 -34.26 -29.07 4.33
CA GLU A 351 -35.28 -30.12 4.45
C GLU A 351 -35.87 -30.13 5.86
N MET A 352 -35.04 -30.17 6.91
CA MET A 352 -35.49 -30.02 8.30
C MET A 352 -36.30 -28.74 8.52
N LYS A 353 -35.90 -27.60 7.92
CA LYS A 353 -36.70 -26.36 8.00
C LYS A 353 -38.03 -26.46 7.24
N LYS A 354 -38.08 -27.17 6.11
CA LYS A 354 -39.32 -27.41 5.36
C LYS A 354 -40.23 -28.37 6.11
N ASP A 355 -39.70 -29.45 6.67
CA ASP A 355 -40.44 -30.43 7.46
C ASP A 355 -40.92 -29.83 8.77
N ALA A 356 -40.10 -29.07 9.49
CA ALA A 356 -40.53 -28.32 10.67
C ALA A 356 -41.65 -27.32 10.33
N LYS A 357 -41.61 -26.65 9.17
CA LYS A 357 -42.70 -25.78 8.70
C LYS A 357 -43.96 -26.57 8.31
N ARG A 358 -43.80 -27.76 7.72
CA ARG A 358 -44.91 -28.63 7.29
C ARG A 358 -45.62 -29.26 8.50
N VAL A 359 -44.86 -29.77 9.46
CA VAL A 359 -45.35 -30.26 10.76
C VAL A 359 -46.04 -29.12 11.53
N ARG A 360 -45.45 -27.91 11.54
CA ARG A 360 -46.09 -26.71 12.11
C ARG A 360 -47.45 -26.38 11.46
N LEU A 361 -47.65 -26.73 10.18
CA LEU A 361 -48.90 -26.48 9.47
C LEU A 361 -49.97 -27.55 9.73
N LEU A 362 -49.57 -28.76 10.12
CA LEU A 362 -50.45 -29.93 10.21
C LEU A 362 -50.95 -30.25 11.63
N SER A 363 -50.36 -29.68 12.68
CA SER A 363 -50.65 -30.15 14.06
C SER A 363 -50.48 -29.11 15.17
N LEU A 364 -50.94 -27.87 14.99
CA LEU A 364 -50.92 -26.90 16.09
C LEU A 364 -52.33 -26.50 16.57
N PRO A 365 -52.62 -26.62 17.89
CA PRO A 365 -53.79 -26.01 18.51
C PRO A 365 -53.73 -24.47 18.41
N SER A 366 -54.83 -23.81 18.76
CA SER A 366 -54.96 -22.36 18.64
C SER A 366 -53.90 -21.63 19.48
N ILE A 367 -53.50 -20.41 19.08
CA ILE A 367 -52.50 -19.60 19.79
C ILE A 367 -52.87 -19.40 21.27
N ASN A 368 -54.17 -19.31 21.59
CA ASN A 368 -54.66 -19.15 22.97
C ASN A 368 -54.43 -20.39 23.85
N GLU A 369 -54.46 -21.59 23.29
CA GLU A 369 -54.17 -22.83 24.03
C GLU A 369 -52.66 -23.00 24.27
N ARG A 370 -51.82 -22.49 23.38
CA ARG A 370 -50.34 -22.59 23.50
C ARG A 370 -49.73 -21.56 24.47
N VAL A 371 -50.50 -20.55 24.84
CA VAL A 371 -50.04 -19.43 25.69
C VAL A 371 -50.62 -19.50 27.11
N ARG A 372 -51.66 -20.29 27.34
CA ARG A 372 -52.11 -20.63 28.69
C ARG A 372 -51.02 -21.43 29.40
N ASP A 373 -50.74 -21.03 30.64
CA ASP A 373 -49.86 -21.71 31.59
C ASP A 373 -48.37 -21.82 31.25
N ILE A 374 -47.87 -21.03 30.27
CA ILE A 374 -46.41 -20.91 29.99
C ILE A 374 -45.60 -20.59 31.26
N ARG A 375 -46.16 -19.79 32.18
CA ARG A 375 -45.47 -19.44 33.45
C ARG A 375 -45.40 -20.62 34.43
N GLN A 376 -46.44 -21.45 34.50
CA GLN A 376 -46.46 -22.64 35.35
C GLN A 376 -45.52 -23.73 34.80
N HIS A 377 -45.59 -24.00 33.50
CA HIS A 377 -44.74 -25.00 32.86
C HIS A 377 -43.24 -24.65 32.97
N ARG A 378 -42.89 -23.37 32.87
CA ARG A 378 -41.50 -22.90 33.03
C ARG A 378 -41.02 -22.95 34.49
N ALA A 379 -41.92 -22.76 35.45
CA ALA A 379 -41.61 -22.91 36.88
C ALA A 379 -41.40 -24.39 37.25
N GLU A 380 -42.23 -25.29 36.73
CA GLU A 380 -42.10 -26.74 36.91
C GLU A 380 -40.83 -27.29 36.25
N GLU A 381 -40.46 -26.80 35.07
CA GLU A 381 -39.23 -27.18 34.37
C GLU A 381 -37.96 -26.72 35.11
N ILE A 382 -38.00 -25.53 35.74
CA ILE A 382 -36.92 -25.04 36.62
C ILE A 382 -36.84 -25.90 37.89
N ILE A 383 -37.97 -26.26 38.52
CA ILE A 383 -37.98 -27.12 39.71
C ILE A 383 -37.45 -28.53 39.39
N ALA A 384 -37.79 -29.08 38.22
CA ALA A 384 -37.34 -30.41 37.77
C ALA A 384 -35.84 -30.45 37.44
N THR A 385 -35.25 -29.34 37.01
CA THR A 385 -33.82 -29.25 36.65
C THR A 385 -32.92 -28.86 37.83
N THR A 386 -33.48 -28.33 38.93
CA THR A 386 -32.69 -27.83 40.07
C THR A 386 -32.38 -28.91 41.12
N ASN A 387 -32.94 -30.12 41.02
CA ASN A 387 -32.62 -31.24 41.92
C ASN A 387 -31.94 -32.40 41.18
N ALA A 388 -30.63 -32.24 40.92
CA ALA A 388 -29.72 -33.35 40.65
C ALA A 388 -28.27 -33.01 41.10
N LEU A 389 -28.06 -33.19 42.40
CA LEU A 389 -26.85 -33.70 43.08
C LEU A 389 -25.67 -32.77 43.45
N SER A 390 -25.41 -32.87 44.75
CA SER A 390 -24.26 -32.51 45.59
C SER A 390 -22.96 -33.27 45.26
N GLU A 391 -21.86 -32.63 45.68
CA GLU A 391 -20.50 -33.10 46.02
C GLU A 391 -20.24 -34.63 46.01
N ASP A 392 -19.27 -35.11 45.20
CA ASP A 392 -17.93 -35.57 45.66
C ASP A 392 -17.00 -36.14 44.54
N LYS A 393 -15.68 -35.89 44.71
CA LYS A 393 -14.45 -36.59 44.20
C LYS A 393 -13.86 -36.43 42.76
N LEU A 394 -12.73 -35.69 42.71
CA LEU A 394 -11.32 -36.03 42.30
C LEU A 394 -11.09 -37.26 41.37
N SER A 395 -10.13 -37.35 40.42
CA SER A 395 -8.84 -36.67 40.13
C SER A 395 -8.16 -37.15 38.81
N SER A 396 -7.24 -36.32 38.28
CA SER A 396 -5.91 -36.62 37.67
C SER A 396 -5.70 -36.93 36.16
N GLY A 397 -4.65 -36.26 35.62
CA GLY A 397 -3.74 -36.68 34.53
C GLY A 397 -4.08 -36.12 33.14
N GLY A 398 -3.22 -35.49 32.35
CA GLY A 398 -1.80 -35.11 32.42
C GLY A 398 -1.49 -34.29 31.16
N ALA A 399 -0.60 -33.29 31.27
CA ALA A 399 -0.23 -32.41 30.17
C ALA A 399 0.93 -33.04 29.37
N GLU A 400 0.76 -33.20 28.06
CA GLU A 400 1.87 -33.42 27.13
C GLU A 400 2.04 -32.20 26.23
N ASP A 401 3.18 -31.56 26.44
CA ASP A 401 3.77 -30.51 25.64
C ASP A 401 4.32 -31.14 24.35
N LYS A 402 3.85 -30.71 23.18
CA LYS A 402 4.45 -31.06 21.89
C LYS A 402 4.94 -29.79 21.22
N SER A 403 6.23 -29.53 21.45
CA SER A 403 7.06 -28.63 20.66
C SER A 403 6.93 -28.98 19.18
N ALA A 404 6.25 -28.11 18.42
CA ALA A 404 6.25 -28.18 16.98
C ALA A 404 7.59 -27.65 16.47
N TYR A 405 8.40 -28.54 15.88
CA TYR A 405 9.50 -28.17 15.02
C TYR A 405 8.97 -27.26 13.90
N ILE A 406 9.32 -25.98 13.94
CA ILE A 406 9.10 -25.05 12.84
C ILE A 406 10.09 -25.43 11.75
N CYS A 407 9.64 -26.22 10.78
CA CYS A 407 10.36 -26.33 9.52
C CYS A 407 10.20 -25.01 8.76
N ASP A 408 11.32 -24.30 8.57
CA ASP A 408 11.45 -23.07 7.78
C ASP A 408 11.13 -23.32 6.30
N PHE A 409 9.83 -23.44 5.99
CA PHE A 409 9.34 -23.41 4.62
C PHE A 409 8.93 -21.98 4.28
N VAL A 410 9.79 -21.31 3.50
CA VAL A 410 9.47 -20.03 2.86
C VAL A 410 8.29 -20.25 1.89
N LYS A 411 7.20 -19.51 2.10
CA LYS A 411 5.98 -19.61 1.28
C LYS A 411 5.88 -18.42 0.34
N VAL A 412 5.80 -18.72 -0.95
CA VAL A 412 5.47 -17.74 -2.01
C VAL A 412 4.02 -17.97 -2.42
N LEU A 413 3.20 -16.92 -2.36
CA LEU A 413 1.81 -16.99 -2.82
C LEU A 413 1.67 -16.49 -4.26
N PRO A 414 0.87 -17.15 -5.11
CA PRO A 414 0.55 -16.63 -6.43
C PRO A 414 -0.31 -15.37 -6.27
N ARG A 415 0.12 -14.26 -6.88
CA ARG A 415 -0.65 -13.01 -6.83
C ARG A 415 -1.85 -13.06 -7.76
N ARG A 416 -2.98 -12.49 -7.35
CA ARG A 416 -4.17 -12.36 -8.22
C ARG A 416 -3.81 -11.60 -9.50
N LYS A 417 -4.15 -12.16 -10.67
CA LYS A 417 -4.15 -11.41 -11.93
C LYS A 417 -5.25 -10.35 -11.85
N LYS A 418 -4.90 -9.12 -11.46
CA LYS A 418 -5.81 -7.99 -11.63
C LYS A 418 -5.93 -7.74 -13.12
N GLY A 419 -7.15 -7.85 -13.66
CA GLY A 419 -7.49 -7.29 -14.96
C GLY A 419 -7.31 -5.78 -14.88
N GLY A 420 -6.08 -5.31 -15.06
CA GLY A 420 -5.79 -3.92 -15.30
C GLY A 420 -6.44 -3.59 -16.63
N THR A 421 -7.31 -2.59 -16.64
CA THR A 421 -7.45 -1.73 -17.81
C THR A 421 -6.12 -0.99 -17.98
N GLU A 422 -5.09 -1.72 -18.43
CA GLU A 422 -3.74 -1.23 -18.75
C GLU A 422 -3.78 -0.03 -19.65
#